data_AF-A0A4S2Q1U9-F1
#
_entry.id   AF-A0A4S2Q1U9-F1
#
_cell.length_a   1.000
_cell.length_b   1.000
_cell.length_c   1.000
_cell.angle_alpha   90.00
_cell.angle_beta   90.00
_cell.angle_gamma   90.00
#
_symmetry.space_group_name_H-M   'P 1'
#
loop_
_entity.id
_entity.type
_entity.pdbx_description
1 polymer ?
#
loop_
_entity_poly.entity_id
_entity_poly.type
_entity_poly.pdbx_seq_one_letter_code
_entity_poly.pdbx_strand_id
1 'polypeptide(L)' 'MKKAIFILTALCALTACDRATQQQVKKASIKATIHETCISGVVYLVYEGYSKGGITPKVNADFYPYTCNNGDIPN' A
#
# COMPACT_ATOMS: atom_id res chain seq x y z
N MET A 1 21.18 -19.19 -49.63
CA MET A 1 20.47 -19.49 -48.37
C MET A 1 21.07 -18.82 -47.11
N LYS A 2 22.09 -17.94 -47.21
CA LYS A 2 22.70 -17.28 -46.03
C LYS A 2 21.99 -15.97 -45.59
N LYS A 3 21.12 -15.39 -46.42
CA LYS A 3 20.43 -14.13 -46.12
C LYS A 3 19.17 -14.29 -45.27
N ALA A 4 18.57 -15.48 -45.24
CA ALA A 4 17.38 -15.77 -44.43
C ALA A 4 17.70 -15.90 -42.92
N ILE A 5 18.94 -16.26 -42.58
CA ILE A 5 19.36 -16.47 -41.18
C ILE A 5 19.50 -15.14 -40.44
N PHE A 6 19.85 -14.05 -41.14
CA PHE A 6 20.01 -12.72 -40.55
C PHE A 6 18.68 -12.04 -40.19
N ILE A 7 17.57 -12.45 -40.81
CA ILE A 7 16.25 -11.84 -40.56
C ILE A 7 15.61 -12.45 -39.31
N LEU A 8 15.86 -13.74 -39.02
CA LEU A 8 15.30 -14.41 -37.84
C LEU A 8 15.88 -13.89 -36.51
N THR A 9 17.16 -13.51 -36.48
CA THR A 9 17.79 -12.98 -35.26
C THR A 9 17.27 -11.61 -34.84
N ALA A 10 16.78 -10.80 -35.78
CA ALA A 10 16.19 -9.49 -35.47
C ALA A 10 14.78 -9.60 -34.86
N LEU A 11 13.97 -10.59 -35.27
CA LEU A 11 12.64 -10.81 -34.69
C LEU A 11 12.71 -11.35 -33.26
N CYS A 12 13.69 -12.21 -32.94
CA CYS A 12 13.85 -12.78 -31.61
C CYS A 12 14.33 -11.76 -30.55
N ALA A 13 14.81 -10.58 -30.96
CA ALA A 13 15.25 -9.52 -30.04
C ALA A 13 14.10 -8.61 -29.57
N LEU A 14 12.94 -8.63 -30.24
CA LEU A 14 11.79 -7.79 -29.90
C LEU A 14 10.88 -8.42 -28.84
N THR A 15 10.94 -9.75 -28.64
CA THR A 15 10.08 -10.47 -27.67
C THR A 15 10.67 -10.56 -26.26
N ALA A 16 11.85 -9.98 -26.01
CA ALA A 16 12.48 -10.00 -24.69
C ALA A 16 12.15 -8.75 -23.83
N CYS A 17 11.35 -7.81 -24.35
CA CYS A 17 10.94 -6.62 -23.59
C CYS A 17 9.70 -6.82 -22.72
N ASP A 18 9.02 -7.98 -22.82
CA ASP A 18 7.99 -8.39 -21.85
C ASP A 18 8.61 -9.22 -20.73
N ARG A 19 9.71 -8.73 -20.14
CA ARG A 19 10.00 -9.12 -18.76
C ARG A 19 8.90 -8.48 -17.92
N ALA A 20 7.80 -9.22 -17.79
CA ALA A 20 6.78 -8.97 -16.82
C ALA A 20 7.48 -8.70 -15.49
N THR A 21 7.51 -7.43 -15.12
CA THR A 21 7.93 -6.93 -13.81
C THR A 21 6.89 -7.37 -12.77
N GLN A 22 6.56 -8.66 -12.74
CA GLN A 22 5.70 -9.29 -11.74
C GLN A 22 6.49 -9.74 -10.51
N GLN A 23 7.81 -9.67 -10.59
CA GLN A 23 8.69 -9.95 -9.47
C GLN A 23 9.16 -8.63 -8.88
N GLN A 24 8.33 -8.05 -7.99
CA GLN A 24 8.65 -7.04 -6.95
C GLN A 24 7.57 -5.98 -6.71
N VAL A 25 6.36 -6.11 -7.26
CA VAL A 25 5.17 -5.76 -6.45
C VAL A 25 4.84 -6.94 -5.52
N LYS A 26 5.87 -7.50 -4.87
CA LYS A 26 5.67 -8.00 -3.52
C LYS A 26 5.29 -6.72 -2.81
N LYS A 27 3.97 -6.47 -2.64
CA LYS A 27 3.48 -5.39 -1.79
C LYS A 27 4.45 -5.37 -0.62
N ALA A 28 5.25 -4.32 -0.50
CA ALA A 28 5.80 -3.99 0.79
C ALA A 28 4.53 -3.68 1.59
N SER A 29 3.85 -4.73 2.05
CA SER A 29 2.85 -4.65 3.08
C SER A 29 3.70 -4.19 4.24
N ILE A 30 3.80 -2.87 4.37
CA ILE A 30 4.28 -2.24 5.57
C ILE A 30 3.49 -2.98 6.64
N LYS A 31 4.21 -3.71 7.49
CA LYS A 31 3.62 -4.51 8.56
C LYS A 31 3.21 -3.54 9.66
N ALA A 32 2.37 -2.58 9.27
CA ALA A 32 1.80 -1.58 10.12
C ALA A 32 0.49 -2.12 10.64
N THR A 33 0.42 -2.27 11.95
CA THR A 33 -0.85 -2.55 12.62
C THR A 33 -1.49 -1.20 12.90
N ILE A 34 -2.77 -1.07 12.56
CA ILE A 34 -3.57 0.10 12.92
C ILE A 34 -4.56 -0.35 13.98
N HIS A 35 -4.60 0.35 15.10
CA HIS A 35 -5.64 0.18 16.12
C HIS A 35 -6.30 1.52 16.44
N GLU A 36 -7.53 1.47 16.92
CA GLU A 36 -8.28 2.65 17.33
C GLU A 36 -8.08 2.91 18.83
N THR A 37 -8.01 4.18 19.24
CA THR A 37 -7.95 4.58 20.65
C THR A 37 -8.80 5.81 20.89
N CYS A 38 -9.41 5.91 22.08
CA CYS A 38 -10.17 7.09 22.49
C CYS A 38 -9.28 8.02 23.34
N ILE A 39 -9.04 9.25 22.86
CA ILE A 39 -8.26 10.26 23.57
C ILE A 39 -9.07 11.54 23.64
N SER A 40 -9.35 12.02 24.87
CA SER A 40 -10.07 13.27 25.10
C SER A 40 -11.40 13.39 24.33
N GLY A 41 -12.12 12.28 24.19
CA GLY A 41 -13.42 12.21 23.51
C GLY A 41 -13.35 12.09 21.98
N VAL A 42 -12.17 11.91 21.39
CA VAL A 42 -11.96 11.71 19.94
C VAL A 42 -11.33 10.36 19.66
N VAL A 43 -11.79 9.67 18.62
CA VAL A 43 -11.22 8.41 18.15
C VAL A 43 -10.00 8.69 17.26
N TYR A 44 -8.87 8.12 17.61
CA TYR A 44 -7.62 8.19 16.85
C TYR A 44 -7.24 6.83 16.29
N LEU A 45 -6.65 6.83 15.09
CA LEU A 45 -5.96 5.69 14.50
C LEU A 45 -4.47 5.77 14.88
N VAL A 46 -3.96 4.72 15.52
CA VAL A 46 -2.55 4.60 15.94
C VAL A 46 -1.85 3.64 15.00
N TYR A 47 -0.75 4.10 14.40
CA TYR A 47 0.06 3.33 13.46
C TYR A 47 1.28 2.75 14.18
N GLU A 48 1.28 1.44 14.39
CA GLU A 48 2.42 0.70 14.92
C GLU A 48 3.22 0.09 13.78
N GLY A 49 4.52 -0.18 13.97
CA GLY A 49 5.36 -0.82 12.96
C GLY A 49 5.85 0.10 11.82
N TYR A 50 5.44 1.36 11.80
CA TYR A 50 6.09 2.42 11.01
C TYR A 50 7.30 2.96 11.78
N SER A 51 8.44 3.20 11.11
CA SER A 51 9.68 3.66 11.78
C SER A 51 9.54 5.01 12.51
N LYS A 52 8.54 5.82 12.13
CA LYS A 52 8.20 7.09 12.77
C LYS A 52 6.96 7.01 13.66
N GLY A 53 6.27 5.86 13.70
CA GLY A 53 4.92 5.73 14.25
C GLY A 53 3.94 6.70 13.58
N GLY A 54 2.81 6.94 14.25
CA GLY A 54 1.88 7.99 13.87
C GLY A 54 0.57 7.88 14.63
N ILE A 55 -0.08 9.02 14.85
CA ILE A 55 -1.44 9.09 15.37
C ILE A 55 -2.22 10.13 14.54
N THR A 56 -3.42 9.78 14.10
CA THR A 56 -4.31 10.69 13.34
C THR A 56 -5.75 10.53 13.80
N PRO A 57 -6.57 11.59 13.85
CA PRO A 57 -7.99 11.44 14.10
C PRO A 57 -8.64 10.54 13.03
N LYS A 58 -9.53 9.64 13.44
CA LYS A 58 -10.45 8.94 12.53
C LYS A 58 -11.51 9.96 12.10
N VAL A 59 -11.67 10.15 10.80
CA VAL A 59 -12.62 11.12 10.23
C VAL A 59 -13.71 10.40 9.45
N ASN A 60 -14.94 10.91 9.51
CA ASN A 60 -16.08 10.40 8.75
C ASN A 60 -16.11 11.00 7.32
N ALA A 61 -17.12 10.60 6.53
CA ALA A 61 -17.29 11.07 5.15
C ALA A 61 -17.56 12.58 5.05
N ASP A 62 -18.02 13.20 6.14
CA ASP A 62 -18.31 14.63 6.25
C ASP A 62 -17.11 15.43 6.81
N PHE A 63 -15.94 14.80 6.93
CA PHE A 63 -14.69 15.39 7.43
C PHE A 63 -14.71 15.81 8.91
N TYR A 64 -15.60 15.23 9.72
CA TYR A 64 -15.61 15.41 11.17
C TYR A 64 -14.91 14.24 11.90
N PRO A 65 -14.20 14.49 13.01
CA PRO A 65 -13.66 13.43 13.84
C PRO A 65 -14.76 12.56 14.47
N TYR A 66 -14.53 11.26 14.56
CA TYR A 66 -15.37 10.39 15.38
C TYR A 66 -15.17 10.70 16.86
N THR A 67 -16.28 10.72 17.61
CA THR A 67 -16.26 10.95 19.06
C THR A 67 -16.46 9.65 19.83
N CYS A 68 -15.92 9.61 21.04
CA CYS A 68 -16.03 8.48 21.96
C CYS A 68 -16.39 8.97 23.37
N ASN A 69 -17.03 8.12 24.16
CA ASN A 69 -17.42 8.41 25.55
C ASN A 69 -16.66 7.49 26.50
N ASN A 70 -16.09 8.03 27.58
CA ASN A 70 -15.45 7.25 28.65
C ASN A 70 -14.38 6.23 28.20
N GLY A 71 -13.75 6.44 27.04
CA GLY A 71 -12.76 5.50 26.49
C GLY A 71 -13.33 4.45 25.53
N ASP A 72 -14.66 4.36 25.42
CA ASP A 72 -15.34 3.39 24.58
C ASP A 72 -15.37 3.84 23.11
N ILE A 73 -14.86 2.99 22.23
CA ILE A 73 -14.86 3.22 20.79
C ILE A 73 -16.14 2.62 20.21
N PRO A 74 -17.05 3.41 19.62
CA PRO A 74 -18.25 2.88 19.00
C PRO A 74 -17.89 2.01 17.79
N ASN A 75 -18.43 0.78 17.75
CA ASN A 75 -18.23 -0.22 16.69
C ASN A 75 -18.96 0.15 15.40
#